data_AF-A0A924KYS2-F1
#
_entry.id   AF-A0A924KYS2-F1
#
_cell.length_a   1.000
_cell.length_b   1.000
_cell.length_c   1.000
_cell.angle_alpha   90.00
_cell.angle_beta   90.00
_cell.angle_gamma   90.00
#
_symmetry.space_group_name_H-M   'P 1'
#
loop_
_entity.id
_entity.type
_entity.pdbx_description
1 polymer ?
#
loop_
_entity_poly.entity_id
_entity_poly.type
_entity_poly.pdbx_seq_one_letter_code
_entity_poly.pdbx_strand_id
1 'polypeptide(L)'
;MKNVTVILAAIIFLTSCASTTPKESERSILGNWDAHGTFEGKAFVLEGRFKPGGDYDGFDNGKLFVSGKYRLAGDTIFIKDGLCNMTYEGAYKLTYYKDSVRFNVIEDTCIGRKNGSDKLAMGRIASSKN
;
A
#
# COMPACT_ATOMS: atom_id res chain seq x y z
N MET A 1 -39.14 -8.95 -64.25
CA MET A 1 -38.60 -7.88 -63.39
C MET A 1 -37.44 -8.46 -62.60
N LYS A 2 -36.32 -7.74 -62.61
CA LYS A 2 -35.03 -8.09 -62.00
C LYS A 2 -35.14 -8.17 -60.47
N ASN A 3 -34.21 -8.92 -59.86
CA ASN A 3 -33.44 -8.62 -58.61
C ASN A 3 -32.88 -9.97 -58.10
N VAL A 4 -31.74 -10.44 -58.63
CA VAL A 4 -30.36 -10.12 -58.21
C VAL A 4 -30.08 -10.53 -56.74
N THR A 5 -29.39 -11.67 -56.65
CA THR A 5 -28.36 -12.16 -55.70
C THR A 5 -27.97 -11.28 -54.51
N VAL A 6 -27.65 -11.92 -53.35
CA VAL A 6 -26.31 -11.91 -52.72
C VAL A 6 -26.34 -12.79 -51.44
N ILE A 7 -25.47 -13.81 -51.44
CA ILE A 7 -25.06 -14.64 -50.30
C ILE A 7 -24.02 -13.83 -49.51
N LEU A 8 -24.13 -13.73 -48.17
CA LEU A 8 -22.97 -13.38 -47.35
C LEU A 8 -23.04 -14.02 -45.96
N ALA A 9 -22.13 -14.98 -45.76
CA ALA A 9 -21.73 -15.50 -44.48
C ALA A 9 -20.98 -14.43 -43.66
N ALA A 10 -21.22 -14.36 -42.35
CA ALA A 10 -20.33 -13.67 -41.43
C ALA A 10 -20.33 -14.39 -40.08
N ILE A 11 -19.36 -15.29 -39.97
CA ILE A 11 -18.88 -15.96 -38.76
C ILE A 11 -18.48 -14.88 -37.76
N ILE A 12 -19.27 -14.71 -36.70
CA ILE A 12 -18.90 -13.84 -35.58
C ILE A 12 -17.94 -14.65 -34.70
N PHE A 13 -16.66 -14.42 -34.93
CA PHE A 13 -15.56 -14.82 -34.04
C PHE A 13 -15.83 -14.30 -32.62
N LEU A 14 -16.17 -15.20 -31.70
CA LEU A 14 -16.05 -14.99 -30.27
C LEU A 14 -14.56 -14.90 -29.92
N THR A 15 -13.98 -13.73 -30.19
CA THR A 15 -12.70 -13.31 -29.65
C THR A 15 -12.92 -13.06 -28.15
N SER A 16 -12.75 -14.12 -27.37
CA SER A 16 -12.62 -14.00 -25.93
C SER A 16 -11.44 -13.07 -25.66
N CYS A 17 -11.73 -11.85 -25.22
CA CYS A 17 -10.74 -10.96 -24.66
C CYS A 17 -10.11 -11.72 -23.49
N ALA A 18 -8.91 -12.27 -23.71
CA ALA A 18 -8.01 -12.61 -22.64
C ALA A 18 -7.68 -11.29 -21.94
N SER A 19 -8.51 -10.90 -20.97
CA SER A 19 -8.21 -9.83 -20.03
C SER A 19 -7.03 -10.32 -19.20
N THR A 20 -5.82 -10.05 -19.69
CA THR A 20 -4.63 -10.03 -18.87
C THR A 20 -4.82 -8.90 -17.86
N THR A 21 -5.44 -9.21 -16.72
CA THR A 21 -5.40 -8.33 -15.56
C THR A 21 -3.94 -7.98 -15.30
N PRO A 22 -3.54 -6.70 -15.37
CA PRO A 22 -2.19 -6.29 -15.03
C PRO A 22 -1.87 -6.85 -13.64
N LYS A 23 -0.71 -7.50 -13.53
CA LYS A 23 -0.22 -8.08 -12.28
C LYS A 23 -0.25 -6.97 -11.22
N GLU A 24 -1.18 -7.07 -10.28
CA GLU A 24 -1.43 -6.14 -9.18
C GLU A 24 -0.29 -6.23 -8.14
N SER A 25 0.97 -6.04 -8.57
CA SER A 25 2.13 -6.35 -7.73
C SER A 25 3.12 -5.20 -7.55
N GLU A 26 2.91 -4.02 -8.15
CA GLU A 26 3.86 -2.90 -7.98
C GLU A 26 3.41 -1.83 -6.96
N ARG A 27 2.13 -1.75 -6.60
CA ARG A 27 1.60 -0.69 -5.71
C ARG A 27 0.80 -1.24 -4.54
N SER A 28 1.34 -2.24 -3.86
CA SER A 28 0.72 -2.82 -2.66
C SER A 28 1.54 -2.50 -1.42
N ILE A 29 0.88 -1.97 -0.39
CA ILE A 29 1.48 -1.72 0.93
C ILE A 29 1.67 -3.02 1.72
N LEU A 30 1.04 -4.12 1.30
CA LEU A 30 1.15 -5.40 1.99
C LEU A 30 2.60 -5.87 2.12
N GLY A 31 2.91 -6.44 3.28
CA GLY A 31 4.23 -6.96 3.61
C GLY A 31 4.97 -6.13 4.65
N ASN A 32 6.28 -6.34 4.71
CA ASN A 32 7.16 -5.74 5.71
C ASN A 32 8.02 -4.66 5.07
N TRP A 33 8.20 -3.57 5.79
CA TRP A 33 8.95 -2.41 5.35
C TRP A 33 9.81 -1.89 6.48
N ASP A 34 10.96 -1.31 6.19
CA ASP A 34 11.79 -0.66 7.19
C ASP A 34 12.30 0.72 6.78
N ALA A 35 12.57 1.53 7.80
CA ALA A 35 13.31 2.77 7.69
C ALA A 35 14.47 2.73 8.68
N HIS A 36 15.66 3.09 8.20
CA HIS A 36 16.87 3.16 9.01
C HIS A 36 17.19 4.62 9.23
N GLY A 37 17.57 4.98 10.46
CA GLY A 37 17.89 6.36 10.80
C GLY A 37 18.78 6.46 12.02
N THR A 38 19.07 7.70 12.39
CA THR A 38 19.84 8.04 13.59
C THR A 38 19.08 9.10 14.38
N PHE A 39 18.87 8.87 15.67
CA PHE A 39 18.27 9.83 16.59
C PHE A 39 19.18 9.96 17.82
N GLU A 40 19.55 11.19 18.18
CA GLU A 40 20.47 11.48 19.29
C GLU A 40 21.78 10.66 19.25
N GLY A 41 22.32 10.45 18.05
CA GLY A 41 23.54 9.67 17.84
C GLY A 41 23.39 8.16 17.93
N LYS A 42 22.17 7.64 18.15
CA LYS A 42 21.87 6.20 18.17
C LYS A 42 21.16 5.80 16.88
N ALA A 43 21.65 4.74 16.24
CA ALA A 43 20.97 4.13 15.11
C ALA A 43 19.64 3.52 15.57
N PHE A 44 18.62 3.62 14.72
CA PHE A 44 17.34 2.96 14.93
C PHE A 44 16.83 2.34 13.63
N VAL A 45 16.04 1.28 13.76
CA VAL A 45 15.27 0.67 12.67
C VAL A 45 13.79 0.71 13.03
N LEU A 46 12.99 1.38 12.21
CA LEU A 46 11.54 1.34 12.29
C LEU A 46 11.02 0.33 11.26
N GLU A 47 10.30 -0.69 11.72
CA GLU A 47 9.66 -1.68 10.84
C GLU A 47 8.14 -1.50 10.86
N GLY A 48 7.51 -1.53 9.67
CA GLY A 48 6.06 -1.56 9.51
C GLY A 48 5.62 -2.86 8.82
N ARG A 49 4.73 -3.61 9.46
CA ARG A 49 4.17 -4.86 8.93
C ARG A 49 2.69 -4.67 8.60
N PHE A 50 2.35 -4.59 7.32
CA PHE A 50 0.97 -4.42 6.86
C PHE A 50 0.39 -5.77 6.42
N LYS A 51 -0.60 -6.25 7.16
CA LYS A 51 -1.20 -7.57 7.00
C LYS A 51 -2.42 -7.51 6.08
N PRO A 52 -2.78 -8.63 5.42
CA PRO A 52 -4.11 -8.79 4.83
C PRO A 52 -5.20 -8.54 5.89
N GLY A 53 -6.33 -7.95 5.50
CA GLY A 53 -7.44 -7.65 6.40
C GLY A 53 -7.35 -6.30 7.13
N GLY A 54 -6.31 -5.50 6.87
CA GLY A 54 -6.23 -4.12 7.36
C GLY A 54 -5.64 -3.99 8.77
N ASP A 55 -4.87 -4.97 9.24
CA ASP A 55 -4.09 -4.87 10.48
C ASP A 55 -2.65 -4.45 10.19
N TYR A 56 -2.06 -3.62 11.05
CA TYR A 56 -0.63 -3.34 10.98
C TYR A 56 0.03 -3.32 12.35
N ASP A 57 1.34 -3.62 12.35
CA ASP A 57 2.22 -3.50 13.51
C ASP A 57 3.42 -2.62 13.15
N GLY A 58 3.82 -1.76 14.08
CA GLY A 58 5.05 -0.99 14.02
C GLY A 58 6.04 -1.46 15.09
N PHE A 59 7.30 -1.65 14.71
CA PHE A 59 8.38 -2.05 15.61
C PHE A 59 9.47 -1.00 15.61
N ASP A 60 10.05 -0.76 16.78
CA ASP A 60 11.28 0.03 16.95
C ASP A 60 12.37 -0.92 17.44
N ASN A 61 13.42 -1.07 16.64
CA ASN A 61 14.55 -1.97 16.91
C ASN A 61 14.10 -3.40 17.24
N GLY A 62 13.11 -3.91 16.49
CA GLY A 62 12.54 -5.25 16.65
C GLY A 62 11.55 -5.42 17.81
N LYS A 63 11.34 -4.40 18.64
CA LYS A 63 10.34 -4.41 19.70
C LYS A 63 9.02 -3.83 19.19
N LEU A 64 7.92 -4.54 19.41
CA LEU A 64 6.58 -4.04 19.08
C LEU A 64 6.33 -2.72 19.82
N PHE A 65 6.04 -1.67 19.07
CA PHE A 65 5.82 -0.32 19.57
C PHE A 65 4.35 0.11 19.40
N VAL A 66 3.71 -0.30 18.30
CA VAL A 66 2.33 0.06 18.01
C VAL A 66 1.63 -1.04 17.23
N SER A 67 0.34 -1.23 17.48
CA SER A 67 -0.55 -2.04 16.64
C SER A 67 -1.80 -1.23 16.33
N GLY A 68 -2.35 -1.43 15.14
CA GLY A 68 -3.52 -0.69 14.71
C GLY A 68 -4.18 -1.26 13.47
N LYS A 69 -5.11 -0.48 12.93
CA LYS A 69 -5.85 -0.79 11.71
C LYS A 69 -5.46 0.20 10.62
N TYR A 70 -5.47 -0.28 9.39
CA TYR A 70 -5.37 0.54 8.21
C TYR A 70 -6.40 0.14 7.15
N ARG A 71 -6.72 1.09 6.28
CA ARG A 71 -7.47 0.87 5.04
C ARG A 71 -6.88 1.68 3.91
N LEU A 72 -7.12 1.26 2.68
CA LEU A 72 -6.67 1.95 1.48
C LEU A 72 -7.85 2.52 0.69
N ALA A 73 -7.65 3.69 0.10
CA ALA A 73 -8.49 4.20 -0.98
C ALA A 73 -7.58 4.87 -2.03
N GLY A 74 -7.40 4.21 -3.18
CA GLY A 74 -6.46 4.66 -4.20
C GLY A 74 -5.03 4.71 -3.68
N ASP A 75 -4.38 5.86 -3.80
CA ASP A 75 -3.04 6.12 -3.28
C ASP A 75 -3.03 6.61 -1.82
N THR A 76 -4.17 6.59 -1.12
CA THR A 76 -4.26 7.06 0.26
C THR A 76 -4.39 5.89 1.23
N ILE A 77 -3.57 5.90 2.28
CA ILE A 77 -3.72 5.03 3.45
C ILE A 77 -4.34 5.81 4.60
N PHE A 78 -5.26 5.16 5.29
CA PHE A 78 -5.86 5.67 6.53
C PHE A 78 -5.42 4.76 7.66
N ILE A 79 -4.90 5.33 8.74
CA ILE A 79 -4.28 4.59 9.85
C ILE A 79 -4.91 5.05 11.17
N LYS A 80 -5.24 4.09 12.03
CA LYS A 80 -5.61 4.32 13.43
C LYS A 80 -4.94 3.29 14.33
N ASP A 81 -4.56 3.68 15.53
CA ASP A 81 -3.80 2.83 16.44
C ASP A 81 -3.93 3.24 17.90
N GLY A 82 -3.43 2.36 18.77
CA GLY A 82 -3.52 2.49 20.22
C GLY A 82 -2.75 3.67 20.82
N LEU A 83 -1.76 4.26 20.12
CA LEU A 83 -1.02 5.42 20.63
C LEU A 83 -1.78 6.74 20.42
N CYS A 84 -2.73 6.74 19.48
CA CYS A 84 -3.34 7.95 18.95
C CYS A 84 -4.87 7.99 19.09
N ASN A 85 -5.44 7.13 19.95
CA ASN A 85 -6.86 6.85 20.07
C ASN A 85 -7.46 6.19 18.81
N MET A 86 -8.04 5.00 18.99
CA MET A 86 -8.62 4.18 17.92
C MET A 86 -9.86 4.78 17.25
N THR A 87 -10.40 5.91 17.73
CA THR A 87 -11.57 6.56 17.12
C THR A 87 -11.22 7.46 15.94
N TYR A 88 -9.96 7.90 15.81
CA TYR A 88 -9.54 8.83 14.76
C TYR A 88 -8.54 8.19 13.81
N GLU A 89 -8.74 8.43 12.51
CA GLU A 89 -7.84 7.97 11.46
C GLU A 89 -6.99 9.15 10.96
N GLY A 90 -5.69 8.94 10.86
CA GLY A 90 -4.80 9.79 10.08
C GLY A 90 -4.81 9.34 8.62
N ALA A 91 -4.78 10.27 7.68
CA ALA A 91 -4.75 10.05 6.24
C ALA A 91 -3.39 10.47 5.65
N TYR A 92 -2.81 9.57 4.86
CA TYR A 92 -1.51 9.77 4.24
C TYR A 92 -1.55 9.34 2.77
N LYS A 93 -0.97 10.16 1.90
CA LYS A 93 -0.70 9.76 0.51
C LYS A 93 0.52 8.86 0.46
N LEU A 94 0.40 7.73 -0.23
CA LEU A 94 1.45 6.78 -0.53
C LEU A 94 2.05 7.09 -1.90
N THR A 95 3.35 7.37 -1.93
CA THR A 95 4.14 7.45 -3.17
C THR A 95 5.01 6.21 -3.26
N TYR A 96 4.71 5.33 -4.20
CA TYR A 96 5.49 4.13 -4.46
C TYR A 96 6.67 4.42 -5.39
N TYR A 97 7.84 3.91 -5.02
CA TYR A 97 9.03 3.79 -5.85
C TYR A 97 9.30 2.29 -6.08
N LYS A 98 10.37 1.96 -6.81
CA LYS A 98 10.70 0.58 -7.18
C LYS A 98 10.71 -0.38 -5.96
N ASP A 99 11.43 0.00 -4.91
CA ASP A 99 11.65 -0.84 -3.72
C ASP A 99 11.29 -0.11 -2.41
N SER A 100 10.59 1.02 -2.49
CA SER A 100 10.24 1.82 -1.32
C SER A 100 8.89 2.50 -1.46
N VAL A 101 8.32 2.89 -0.33
CA VAL A 101 7.09 3.68 -0.25
C VAL A 101 7.34 4.88 0.65
N ARG A 102 6.86 6.05 0.23
CA ARG A 102 6.86 7.26 1.05
C ARG A 102 5.45 7.61 1.48
N PHE A 103 5.31 7.98 2.75
CA PHE A 103 4.10 8.50 3.34
C PHE A 103 4.16 10.03 3.34
N ASN A 104 3.08 10.69 2.92
CA ASN A 104 2.95 12.13 2.98
C ASN A 104 1.64 12.48 3.68
N VAL A 105 1.71 13.25 4.77
CA VAL A 105 0.50 13.58 5.52
C VAL A 105 -0.49 14.35 4.64
N ILE A 106 -1.75 13.94 4.68
CA ILE A 106 -2.88 14.72 4.18
C ILE A 106 -3.53 15.41 5.37
N GLU A 107 -3.93 14.62 6.36
CA GLU A 107 -4.55 15.07 7.59
C GLU A 107 -4.27 14.06 8.71
N ASP A 108 -3.83 14.51 9.87
CA ASP A 108 -3.78 13.67 11.06
C ASP A 108 -3.81 14.56 12.31
N THR A 109 -4.77 14.30 13.20
CA THR A 109 -4.93 15.02 14.46
C THR A 109 -4.01 14.47 15.55
N CYS A 110 -3.47 13.26 15.39
CA CYS A 110 -2.49 12.73 16.31
C CYS A 110 -1.09 13.21 15.96
N ILE A 111 -0.55 14.12 16.77
CA ILE A 111 0.78 14.71 16.56
C ILE A 111 1.89 13.64 16.57
N GLY A 112 1.79 12.62 17.43
CA GLY A 112 2.79 11.55 17.51
C GLY A 112 2.91 10.75 16.20
N ARG A 113 1.78 10.25 15.69
CA ARG A 113 1.74 9.54 14.41
C ARG A 113 2.08 10.45 13.22
N LYS A 114 1.58 11.69 13.21
CA LYS A 114 1.96 12.69 12.20
C LYS A 114 3.48 12.88 12.12
N ASN A 115 4.13 13.13 13.26
CA ASN A 115 5.57 13.36 13.31
C ASN A 115 6.39 12.11 12.96
N GLY A 116 5.90 10.92 13.32
CA GLY A 116 6.56 9.65 13.01
C GLY A 116 6.37 9.19 11.55
N SER A 117 5.32 9.63 10.86
CA SER A 117 4.95 9.12 9.55
C SER A 117 5.03 10.14 8.41
N ASP A 118 4.97 11.46 8.66
CA ASP A 118 5.07 12.43 7.57
C ASP A 118 6.46 12.40 6.92
N LYS A 119 6.47 12.23 5.60
CA LYS A 119 7.67 12.09 4.75
C LYS A 119 8.52 10.86 5.06
N LEU A 120 8.06 9.95 5.92
CA LEU A 120 8.73 8.69 6.17
C LEU A 120 8.79 7.89 4.87
N ALA A 121 10.00 7.45 4.50
CA ALA A 121 10.21 6.54 3.39
C ALA A 121 10.69 5.20 3.95
N MET A 122 10.03 4.12 3.54
CA MET A 122 10.35 2.77 4.00
C MET A 122 10.70 1.88 2.81
N GLY A 123 11.79 1.14 2.92
CA GLY A 123 12.22 0.13 1.94
C GLY A 123 11.48 -1.19 2.17
N ARG A 124 11.22 -1.95 1.11
CA ARG A 124 10.61 -3.27 1.24
C ARG A 124 11.63 -4.26 1.81
N ILE A 125 11.28 -4.91 2.92
CA ILE A 125 12.08 -6.03 3.42
C ILE A 125 11.76 -7.23 2.53
N ALA A 126 12.74 -7.71 1.77
CA ALA A 126 12.59 -8.96 1.03
C ALA A 126 12.28 -10.07 2.03
N SER A 127 11.16 -10.79 1.85
CA SER A 127 10.89 -11.99 2.61
C SER A 127 12.06 -12.95 2.41
N SER A 128 12.89 -13.12 3.45
CA SER A 128 13.83 -14.23 3.51
C SER A 128 13.01 -15.50 3.27
N LYS A 129 13.27 -16.19 2.15
CA LYS A 129 12.81 -17.57 2.00
C LYS A 129 13.55 -18.37 3.08
N ASN A 130 12.88 -18.64 4.19
CA ASN A 130 13.29 -19.72 5.08
C ASN A 130 13.11 -21.05 4.35
#